data_AF-A0A8T6Y5H0-F1
#
_entry.id   AF-A0A8T6Y5H0-F1
#
_cell.length_a   1.000
_cell.length_b   1.000
_cell.length_c   1.000
_cell.angle_alpha   90.00
_cell.angle_beta   90.00
_cell.angle_gamma   90.00
#
_symmetry.space_group_name_H-M   'P 1'
#
loop_
_entity.id
_entity.type
_entity.pdbx_description
1 polymer ?
#
loop_
_entity_poly.entity_id
_entity_poly.type
_entity_poly.pdbx_seq_one_letter_code
_entity_poly.pdbx_strand_id
1 'polypeptide(L)'
;MKQSLNEKQWRQYLAFEVKRKGNITAVAKRAKVSKNTIKRGIREVESGDVYVPGERIRAQGGGRKKITDTDQSLLFDLDTLIATKGDPI
;
A
#
# COMPACT_ATOMS: atom_id res chain seq x y z
N MET A 1 -7.74 8.88 -22.96
CA MET A 1 -6.56 9.01 -22.06
C MET A 1 -6.69 8.19 -20.78
N LYS A 2 -7.71 8.35 -19.92
CA LYS A 2 -7.88 7.45 -18.76
C LYS A 2 -7.99 5.97 -19.14
N GLN A 3 -8.61 5.66 -20.29
CA GLN A 3 -8.81 4.28 -20.75
C GLN A 3 -7.50 3.49 -20.97
N SER A 4 -6.37 4.16 -21.23
CA SER A 4 -5.07 3.53 -21.46
C SER A 4 -4.15 3.58 -20.24
N LEU A 5 -4.62 4.13 -19.11
CA LEU A 5 -3.83 4.31 -17.89
C LEU A 5 -4.41 3.49 -16.75
N ASN A 6 -3.54 2.85 -15.99
CA ASN A 6 -3.93 2.24 -14.73
C ASN A 6 -4.21 3.31 -13.65
N GLU A 7 -4.68 2.88 -12.47
CA GLU A 7 -5.06 3.81 -11.41
C GLU A 7 -3.88 4.64 -10.87
N LYS A 8 -2.70 4.04 -10.68
CA LYS A 8 -1.48 4.73 -10.20
C LYS A 8 -1.03 5.78 -11.22
N GLN A 9 -0.91 5.39 -12.49
CA GLN A 9 -0.59 6.31 -13.59
C GLN A 9 -1.58 7.46 -13.69
N TRP A 10 -2.88 7.19 -13.55
CA TRP A 10 -3.91 8.23 -13.57
C TRP A 10 -3.76 9.22 -12.41
N ARG A 11 -3.49 8.74 -11.19
CA ARG A 11 -3.24 9.63 -10.03
C ARG A 11 -2.01 10.50 -10.24
N GLN A 12 -0.92 9.93 -10.73
CA GLN A 12 0.34 10.67 -10.99
C GLN A 12 0.16 11.71 -12.10
N TYR A 13 -0.54 11.36 -13.18
CA TYR A 13 -0.89 12.33 -14.23
C TYR A 13 -1.66 13.53 -13.65
N LEU A 14 -2.65 13.29 -12.79
CA LEU A 14 -3.42 14.37 -12.18
C LEU A 14 -2.59 15.24 -11.22
N ALA A 15 -1.60 14.65 -10.54
CA ALA A 15 -0.66 15.39 -9.72
C ALA A 15 0.17 16.37 -10.57
N PHE A 16 0.69 15.92 -11.72
CA PHE A 16 1.39 16.79 -12.66
C PHE A 16 0.47 17.87 -13.25
N GLU A 17 -0.79 17.55 -13.57
CA GLU A 17 -1.76 18.54 -14.03
C GLU A 17 -2.00 19.64 -13.00
N VAL A 18 -2.04 19.29 -11.71
CA VAL A 18 -2.14 20.29 -10.63
C VAL A 18 -0.87 21.10 -10.53
N LYS A 19 0.31 20.48 -10.58
CA LYS A 19 1.59 21.21 -10.57
C LYS A 19 1.68 22.22 -11.72
N ARG A 20 1.11 21.88 -12.89
CA ARG A 20 1.06 22.75 -14.06
C ARG A 20 0.00 23.86 -13.96
N LYS A 21 -1.18 23.58 -13.40
CA LYS A 21 -2.34 24.52 -13.39
C LYS A 21 -2.53 25.28 -12.08
N GLY A 22 -1.86 24.86 -11.00
CA GLY A 22 -1.94 25.46 -9.66
C GLY A 22 -3.25 25.23 -8.90
N ASN A 23 -4.22 24.45 -9.42
CA ASN A 23 -5.54 24.32 -8.79
C ASN A 23 -6.08 22.88 -8.74
N ILE A 24 -6.05 22.28 -7.54
CA ILE A 24 -6.59 20.93 -7.27
C ILE A 24 -8.09 20.83 -7.55
N THR A 25 -8.88 21.83 -7.15
CA THR A 25 -10.35 21.78 -7.28
C THR A 25 -10.78 21.77 -8.74
N ALA A 26 -10.16 22.60 -9.58
CA ALA A 26 -10.44 22.67 -11.00
C ALA A 26 -10.07 21.35 -11.71
N VAL A 27 -8.90 20.78 -11.40
CA VAL A 27 -8.45 19.50 -11.97
C VAL A 27 -9.37 18.36 -11.53
N ALA A 28 -9.72 18.28 -10.23
CA ALA A 28 -10.63 17.26 -9.70
C ALA A 28 -12.01 17.31 -10.37
N LYS A 29 -12.59 18.51 -10.52
CA LYS A 29 -13.89 18.72 -11.18
C LYS A 29 -13.85 18.27 -12.63
N ARG A 30 -12.83 18.65 -13.38
CA ARG A 30 -12.69 18.28 -14.81
C ARG A 30 -12.43 16.78 -14.99
N ALA A 31 -11.64 16.19 -14.10
CA ALA A 31 -11.31 14.76 -14.14
C ALA A 31 -12.39 13.86 -13.50
N LYS A 32 -13.43 14.45 -12.87
CA LYS A 32 -14.49 13.74 -12.13
C LYS A 32 -13.92 12.77 -11.07
N VAL A 33 -12.92 13.22 -10.31
CA VAL A 33 -12.32 12.45 -9.20
C VAL A 33 -12.36 13.24 -7.90
N SER A 34 -12.17 12.54 -6.77
CA SER A 34 -12.02 13.20 -5.48
C SER A 34 -10.70 13.99 -5.39
N LYS A 35 -10.68 15.06 -4.58
CA LYS A 35 -9.42 15.77 -4.26
C LYS A 35 -8.40 14.83 -3.58
N ASN A 36 -8.86 13.84 -2.83
CA ASN A 36 -8.01 12.86 -2.15
C ASN A 36 -7.22 11.99 -3.14
N THR A 37 -7.83 11.64 -4.27
CA THR A 37 -7.18 10.92 -5.38
C THR A 37 -5.97 11.69 -5.90
N ILE A 38 -6.11 13.00 -6.09
CA ILE A 38 -5.03 13.89 -6.54
C ILE A 38 -3.97 14.07 -5.47
N LYS A 39 -4.38 14.34 -4.21
CA LYS A 39 -3.45 14.47 -3.08
C LYS A 39 -2.58 13.22 -2.89
N ARG A 40 -3.17 12.03 -3.08
CA ARG A 40 -2.43 10.77 -3.07
C ARG A 40 -1.40 10.71 -4.19
N GLY A 41 -1.78 11.08 -5.42
CA GLY A 41 -0.85 11.16 -6.55
C GLY A 41 0.29 12.15 -6.32
N ILE A 42 0.02 13.30 -5.68
CA ILE A 42 1.06 14.28 -5.32
C ILE A 42 2.09 13.66 -4.36
N ARG A 43 1.62 13.00 -3.29
CA ARG A 43 2.51 12.31 -2.35
C ARG A 43 3.34 11.21 -3.03
N GLU A 44 2.71 10.40 -3.90
CA GLU A 44 3.39 9.35 -4.66
C GLU A 44 4.52 9.93 -5.54
N VAL A 45 4.28 11.06 -6.20
CA VAL A 45 5.30 11.74 -7.03
C VAL A 45 6.41 12.36 -6.17
N GLU A 46 6.05 13.04 -5.07
CA GLU A 46 7.00 13.68 -4.16
C GLU A 46 7.90 12.68 -3.44
N SER A 47 7.39 11.49 -3.10
CA SER A 47 8.17 10.42 -2.47
C SER A 47 9.01 9.60 -3.46
N GLY A 48 8.93 9.89 -4.77
CA GLY A 48 9.60 9.11 -5.80
C GLY A 48 8.97 7.73 -6.05
N ASP A 49 7.76 7.47 -5.53
CA ASP A 49 6.98 6.25 -5.80
C ASP A 49 6.31 6.34 -7.18
N VAL A 50 7.12 6.55 -8.22
CA VAL A 50 6.67 6.64 -9.61
C VAL A 50 6.31 5.26 -10.16
N TYR A 51 5.35 5.23 -11.08
CA TYR A 51 4.96 3.98 -11.74
C TYR A 51 6.13 3.35 -12.50
N VAL A 52 6.38 2.06 -12.27
CA VAL A 52 7.33 1.25 -13.03
C VAL A 52 6.57 0.21 -13.88
N PRO A 53 6.85 0.08 -15.19
CA PRO A 53 6.24 -0.95 -16.02
C PRO A 53 6.45 -2.36 -15.46
N GLY A 54 5.38 -3.15 -15.37
CA GLY A 54 5.41 -4.50 -14.82
C GLY A 54 5.33 -4.59 -13.29
N GLU A 55 5.36 -3.46 -12.58
CA GLU A 55 5.19 -3.43 -11.13
C GLU A 55 3.75 -3.76 -10.71
N ARG A 56 3.58 -4.45 -9.57
CA ARG A 56 2.26 -4.66 -8.96
C ARG A 56 1.68 -3.33 -8.50
N ILE A 57 0.54 -2.94 -9.08
CA ILE A 57 -0.20 -1.73 -8.70
C ILE A 57 -0.85 -1.85 -7.31
N ARG A 58 -1.33 -3.06 -6.96
CA ARG A 58 -1.98 -3.32 -5.67
C ARG A 58 -0.94 -3.80 -4.66
N ALA A 59 -1.06 -3.34 -3.42
CA ALA A 59 -0.26 -3.82 -2.30
C ALA A 59 -0.36 -5.35 -2.17
N GLN A 60 0.66 -6.01 -1.60
CA GLN A 60 0.54 -7.42 -1.22
C GLN A 60 -0.72 -7.64 -0.35
N GLY A 61 -1.36 -8.78 -0.53
CA GLY A 61 -2.42 -9.19 0.40
C GLY A 61 -1.83 -9.29 1.81
N GLY A 62 -2.67 -9.14 2.84
CA GLY A 62 -2.22 -9.16 4.24
C GLY A 62 -1.66 -10.49 4.76
N GLY A 63 -1.46 -11.48 3.88
CA GLY A 63 -1.03 -12.82 4.23
C GLY A 63 -2.06 -13.59 5.07
N ARG A 64 -1.66 -14.80 5.49
CA ARG A 64 -2.37 -15.53 6.54
C ARG A 64 -2.02 -14.87 7.88
N LYS A 65 -3.00 -14.72 8.78
CA LYS A 65 -2.73 -14.28 10.16
C LYS A 65 -1.66 -15.18 10.79
N LYS A 66 -0.82 -14.63 11.68
CA LYS A 66 0.15 -15.47 12.40
C LYS A 66 -0.64 -16.45 13.27
N ILE A 67 -0.13 -17.68 13.46
CA ILE A 67 -0.78 -18.64 14.36
C ILE A 67 -0.83 -18.07 15.77
N THR A 68 0.20 -17.33 16.20
CA THR A 68 0.23 -16.59 17.48
C THR A 68 -0.89 -15.55 17.62
N ASP A 69 -1.43 -15.02 16.52
CA ASP A 69 -2.56 -14.08 16.58
C ASP A 69 -3.91 -14.81 16.77
N THR A 70 -3.95 -16.12 16.48
CA THR A 70 -5.16 -16.96 16.55
C THR A 70 -5.15 -17.85 17.78
N ASP A 71 -3.96 -18.28 18.20
CA ASP A 71 -3.69 -19.11 19.36
C ASP A 71 -2.64 -18.39 20.22
N GLN A 72 -3.11 -17.85 21.35
CA GLN A 72 -2.28 -17.13 22.31
C GLN A 72 -1.47 -18.06 23.22
N SER A 73 -1.87 -19.34 23.39
CA SER A 73 -1.14 -20.29 24.23
C SER A 73 0.03 -20.94 23.50
N LEU A 74 0.03 -20.90 22.16
CA LEU A 74 1.03 -21.53 21.31
C LEU A 74 2.49 -21.38 21.80
N LEU A 75 2.93 -20.17 22.15
CA LEU A 75 4.31 -19.95 22.57
C LEU A 75 4.60 -20.64 23.91
N PHE A 76 3.68 -20.54 24.86
CA PHE A 76 3.80 -21.20 26.16
C PHE A 76 3.80 -22.72 26.03
N ASP A 77 2.94 -23.27 25.17
CA ASP A 77 2.83 -24.71 24.93
C ASP A 77 4.13 -25.25 24.30
N LEU A 78 4.71 -24.52 23.34
CA LEU A 78 5.99 -24.86 22.73
C LEU A 78 7.15 -24.78 23.73
N ASP A 79 7.20 -23.74 24.56
CA ASP A 79 8.22 -23.62 25.62
C ASP A 79 8.13 -24.78 26.62
N THR A 80 6.91 -25.15 27.03
CA THR A 80 6.68 -26.29 27.93
C THR A 80 7.12 -27.60 27.30
N LEU A 81 6.88 -27.78 26.00
CA LEU A 81 7.30 -28.98 25.26
C LEU A 81 8.83 -29.11 25.24
N ILE A 82 9.56 -28.01 25.08
CA ILE A 82 11.04 -28.01 25.04
C ILE A 82 11.63 -28.20 26.45
N ALA A 83 11.02 -27.64 27.49
CA ALA A 83 11.51 -27.73 28.88
C ALA A 83 11.59 -29.18 29.42
N THR A 84 10.85 -30.12 28.83
CA THR A 84 10.91 -31.55 29.20
C THR A 84 12.14 -32.29 28.66
N LYS A 85 13.00 -31.64 27.86
CA LYS A 85 14.29 -32.18 27.39
C LYS A 85 15.47 -31.34 27.88
N GLY A 86 15.70 -31.33 29.19
CA GLY A 86 17.02 -31.02 29.73
C GLY A 86 17.91 -32.26 29.62
N ASP A 87 19.12 -32.11 29.07
CA ASP A 87 20.16 -33.13 29.20
C ASP A 87 20.43 -33.38 30.69
N PRO A 88 20.46 -34.64 31.16
CA PRO A 88 20.87 -34.93 32.52
C PRO A 88 22.36 -34.60 32.64
N ILE A 89 22.71 -33.70 33.56
CA ILE A 89 24.09 -33.53 34.06
C ILE A 89 24.48 -34.78 34.85
#